data_AF-A0A1Y3B4N7-F1
#
_entry.id   AF-A0A1Y3B4N7-F1
#
_cell.length_a   1.000
_cell.length_b   1.000
_cell.length_c   1.000
_cell.angle_alpha   90.00
_cell.angle_beta   90.00
_cell.angle_gamma   90.00
#
_symmetry.space_group_name_H-M   'P 1'
#
loop_
_entity.id
_entity.type
_entity.pdbx_description
1 polymer ?
#
loop_
_entity_poly.entity_id
_entity_poly.type
_entity_poly.pdbx_seq_one_letter_code
_entity_poly.pdbx_strand_id
1 'polypeptide(L)'
;MKVKQVTSPSDFYLKFMSDPDYQKFKSKLQTFMTSNSIKNVDVPIIGHVYGGISDLHRNKYVRVLVLSSTNDANEYNCFEMDKGMETIYKSKQLYELPEELIAFPARSVHASLYGITPKNNKEWTMEAIMELEQKICELKAEVINMEFDQQKNHLKCFLIVDNVNVCDHLIENGFVNANE
;
A
#
# COMPACT_ATOMS: atom_id res chain seq x y z
N MET A 1 6.99 3.17 -10.67
CA MET A 1 6.24 2.39 -9.66
C MET A 1 4.88 2.05 -10.22
N LYS A 2 4.06 1.26 -9.51
CA LYS A 2 2.65 1.01 -9.87
C LYS A 2 1.76 1.61 -8.78
N VAL A 3 0.75 2.40 -9.14
CA VAL A 3 -0.22 2.92 -8.16
C VAL A 3 -1.23 1.84 -7.79
N LYS A 4 -1.61 1.78 -6.52
CA LYS A 4 -2.47 0.76 -5.91
C LYS A 4 -3.43 1.43 -4.94
N GLN A 5 -4.64 0.88 -4.84
CA GLN A 5 -5.70 1.27 -3.90
C GLN A 5 -5.77 2.78 -3.64
N VAL A 6 -6.35 3.50 -4.61
CA VAL A 6 -6.52 4.94 -4.54
C VAL A 6 -7.80 5.24 -3.76
N THR A 7 -7.65 5.81 -2.56
CA THR A 7 -8.78 6.28 -1.76
C THR A 7 -9.02 7.77 -1.99
N SER A 8 -7.95 8.55 -2.13
CA SER A 8 -8.02 9.99 -2.40
C SER A 8 -6.67 10.52 -2.91
N PRO A 9 -6.59 11.79 -3.35
CA PRO A 9 -5.29 12.42 -3.62
C PRO A 9 -4.33 12.42 -2.43
N SER A 10 -4.82 12.29 -1.20
CA SER A 10 -4.00 12.21 0.02
C SER A 10 -3.72 10.79 0.51
N ASP A 11 -4.28 9.78 -0.15
CA ASP A 11 -4.26 8.40 0.33
C ASP A 11 -4.32 7.43 -0.85
N PHE A 12 -3.14 6.93 -1.22
CA PHE A 12 -2.96 5.84 -2.17
C PHE A 12 -1.64 5.13 -1.89
N TYR A 13 -1.40 4.00 -2.55
CA TYR A 13 -0.18 3.23 -2.38
C TYR A 13 0.66 3.18 -3.66
N LEU A 14 1.98 3.27 -3.49
CA LEU A 14 2.94 3.09 -4.57
C LEU A 14 3.69 1.78 -4.36
N LYS A 15 3.55 0.85 -5.31
CA LYS A 15 4.27 -0.41 -5.34
C LYS A 15 5.53 -0.31 -6.20
N PHE A 16 6.67 -0.71 -5.65
CA PHE A 16 7.91 -0.80 -6.41
C PHE A 16 7.81 -1.90 -7.47
N MET A 17 8.41 -1.66 -8.64
CA MET A 17 8.52 -2.71 -9.66
C MET A 17 9.35 -3.87 -9.12
N SER A 18 9.11 -5.07 -9.62
CA SER A 18 9.92 -6.21 -9.18
C SER A 18 11.35 -6.08 -9.67
N ASP A 19 12.29 -6.29 -8.76
CA ASP A 19 13.71 -6.47 -9.06
C ASP A 19 14.15 -7.90 -8.68
N PRO A 20 15.39 -8.32 -9.02
CA PRO A 20 15.87 -9.66 -8.72
C PRO A 20 15.91 -10.00 -7.22
N ASP A 21 16.18 -9.02 -6.35
CA ASP A 21 16.27 -9.27 -4.92
C ASP A 21 14.90 -9.49 -4.30
N TYR A 22 13.88 -8.76 -4.76
CA TYR A 22 12.51 -9.03 -4.40
C TYR A 22 12.03 -10.41 -4.90
N GLN A 23 12.49 -10.87 -6.07
CA GLN A 23 12.16 -12.22 -6.54
C GLN A 23 12.77 -13.31 -5.65
N LYS A 24 14.04 -13.15 -5.27
CA LYS A 24 14.70 -14.06 -4.30
C LYS A 24 13.96 -14.04 -2.95
N PHE A 25 13.59 -12.86 -2.47
CA PHE A 25 12.82 -12.70 -1.24
C PHE A 25 11.48 -13.41 -1.32
N LYS A 26 10.72 -13.25 -2.41
CA LYS A 26 9.45 -13.95 -2.62
C LYS A 26 9.60 -15.47 -2.56
N SER A 27 10.66 -16.01 -3.17
CA SER A 27 10.96 -17.45 -3.10
C SER A 27 11.24 -17.88 -1.66
N LYS A 28 12.06 -17.13 -0.91
CA LYS A 28 12.33 -17.42 0.51
C LYS A 28 11.07 -17.39 1.37
N LEU A 29 10.25 -16.35 1.22
CA LEU A 29 8.98 -16.21 1.93
C LEU A 29 8.07 -17.40 1.62
N GLN A 30 7.92 -17.75 0.34
CA GLN A 30 7.11 -18.90 -0.06
C GLN A 30 7.64 -20.21 0.54
N THR A 31 8.94 -20.47 0.44
CA THR A 31 9.56 -21.67 1.03
C THR A 31 9.27 -21.75 2.53
N PHE A 32 9.47 -20.66 3.27
CA PHE A 32 9.17 -20.61 4.70
C PHE A 32 7.68 -20.87 4.98
N MET A 33 6.78 -20.16 4.29
CA MET A 33 5.33 -20.23 4.49
C MET A 33 4.71 -21.58 4.10
N THR A 34 5.42 -22.39 3.32
CA THR A 34 5.02 -23.77 2.96
C THR A 34 5.67 -24.84 3.83
N SER A 35 6.54 -24.46 4.77
CA SER A 35 7.22 -25.42 5.64
C SER A 35 6.31 -25.90 6.78
N ASN A 36 6.61 -27.08 7.33
CA ASN A 36 5.90 -27.62 8.50
C ASN A 36 6.23 -26.89 9.82
N SER A 37 7.06 -25.83 9.76
CA SER A 37 7.57 -25.12 10.95
C SER A 37 6.89 -23.77 11.19
N ILE A 38 5.93 -23.38 10.35
CA ILE A 38 5.19 -22.14 10.53
C ILE A 38 4.33 -22.21 11.79
N LYS A 39 4.25 -21.11 12.53
CA LYS A 39 3.43 -20.98 13.74
C LYS A 39 2.33 -19.98 13.48
N ASN A 40 1.08 -20.39 13.68
CA ASN A 40 -0.06 -19.49 13.57
C ASN A 40 -0.09 -18.52 14.75
N VAL A 41 -0.68 -17.35 14.54
CA VAL A 41 -0.80 -16.28 15.52
C VAL A 41 -2.26 -16.12 15.93
N ASP A 42 -2.60 -16.51 17.15
CA ASP A 42 -3.97 -16.40 17.66
C ASP A 42 -4.37 -14.94 17.95
N VAL A 43 -3.44 -14.16 18.52
CA VAL A 43 -3.64 -12.76 18.89
C VAL A 43 -2.53 -11.89 18.29
N PRO A 44 -2.70 -11.42 17.04
CA PRO A 44 -1.78 -10.50 16.38
C PRO A 44 -1.58 -9.19 17.15
N ILE A 45 -0.34 -8.70 17.14
CA ILE A 45 0.04 -7.43 17.75
C ILE A 45 -0.08 -6.31 16.71
N ILE A 46 -0.80 -5.23 17.04
CA ILE A 46 -0.88 -4.03 16.20
C ILE A 46 0.51 -3.41 16.03
N GLY A 47 0.86 -3.05 14.80
CA GLY A 47 2.18 -2.54 14.42
C GLY A 47 3.23 -3.63 14.18
N HIS A 48 2.89 -4.92 14.34
CA HIS A 48 3.80 -6.02 14.05
C HIS A 48 3.59 -6.61 12.66
N VAL A 49 4.67 -7.19 12.10
CA VAL A 49 4.69 -7.78 10.76
C VAL A 49 4.57 -9.30 10.85
N TYR A 50 3.63 -9.87 10.10
CA TYR A 50 3.39 -11.30 10.02
C TYR A 50 3.39 -11.81 8.58
N GLY A 51 3.47 -13.12 8.43
CA GLY A 51 3.21 -13.82 7.18
C GLY A 51 1.72 -14.01 7.01
N GLY A 52 1.17 -13.64 5.86
CA GLY A 52 -0.24 -13.78 5.53
C GLY A 52 -0.47 -14.80 4.42
N ILE A 53 -1.53 -15.62 4.55
CA ILE A 53 -2.06 -16.43 3.45
C ILE A 53 -3.25 -15.66 2.83
N SER A 54 -2.97 -14.94 1.75
CA SER A 54 -3.97 -14.12 1.04
C SER A 54 -4.96 -14.95 0.20
N ASP A 55 -4.51 -16.10 -0.31
CA ASP A 55 -5.31 -17.03 -1.10
C ASP A 55 -4.65 -18.41 -0.99
N LEU A 56 -5.25 -19.30 -0.19
CA LEU A 56 -4.70 -20.64 0.06
C LEU A 56 -4.74 -21.52 -1.20
N HIS A 57 -5.78 -21.39 -2.02
CA HIS A 57 -5.91 -22.19 -3.25
C HIS A 57 -4.88 -21.80 -4.31
N ARG A 58 -4.43 -20.54 -4.30
CA ARG A 58 -3.40 -20.05 -5.22
C ARG A 58 -2.01 -19.94 -4.61
N ASN A 59 -1.81 -20.46 -3.39
CA ASN A 59 -0.53 -20.39 -2.66
C ASN A 59 0.05 -18.96 -2.62
N LYS A 60 -0.80 -17.96 -2.36
CA LYS A 60 -0.38 -16.56 -2.33
C LYS A 60 0.00 -16.14 -0.91
N TYR A 61 1.30 -16.19 -0.64
CA TYR A 61 1.90 -15.74 0.62
C TYR A 61 2.37 -14.29 0.52
N VAL A 62 2.18 -13.54 1.60
CA VAL A 62 2.56 -12.13 1.70
C VAL A 62 3.14 -11.81 3.07
N ARG A 63 3.76 -10.64 3.19
CA ARG A 63 3.95 -9.98 4.46
C ARG A 63 2.84 -8.98 4.71
N VAL A 64 2.38 -8.92 5.94
CA VAL A 64 1.34 -8.01 6.38
C VAL A 64 1.76 -7.27 7.63
N LEU A 65 1.54 -5.96 7.66
CA LEU A 65 1.61 -5.15 8.88
C LEU A 65 0.20 -5.04 9.46
N VAL A 66 0.02 -5.39 10.73
CA VAL A 66 -1.28 -5.23 11.40
C VAL A 66 -1.49 -3.76 11.75
N LEU A 67 -2.54 -3.15 11.20
CA LEU A 67 -2.84 -1.73 11.41
C LEU A 67 -3.80 -1.53 12.58
N SER A 68 -4.84 -2.36 12.68
CA SER A 68 -5.85 -2.28 13.74
C SER A 68 -6.65 -3.59 13.84
N SER A 69 -7.34 -3.78 14.96
CA SER A 69 -8.41 -4.78 15.07
C SER A 69 -9.70 -4.26 14.43
N THR A 70 -10.54 -5.15 13.92
CA THR A 70 -11.91 -4.79 13.51
C THR A 70 -12.90 -5.00 14.67
N ASN A 71 -14.19 -4.74 14.41
CA ASN A 71 -15.26 -5.06 15.36
C ASN A 71 -15.53 -6.57 15.48
N ASP A 72 -15.07 -7.36 14.51
CA ASP A 72 -15.26 -8.80 14.48
C ASP A 72 -14.11 -9.49 15.21
N ALA A 73 -14.47 -10.44 16.09
CA ALA A 73 -13.48 -11.20 16.83
C ALA A 73 -12.57 -11.95 15.86
N ASN A 74 -11.25 -11.75 16.02
CA ASN A 74 -10.18 -12.34 15.23
C ASN A 74 -9.97 -11.79 13.82
N GLU A 75 -10.56 -10.63 13.49
CA GLU A 75 -10.29 -9.92 12.23
C GLU A 75 -9.47 -8.65 12.48
N TYR A 76 -8.55 -8.41 11.55
CA TYR A 76 -7.57 -7.34 11.64
C TYR A 76 -7.47 -6.64 10.29
N ASN A 77 -7.47 -5.30 10.32
CA ASN A 77 -7.08 -4.53 9.16
C ASN A 77 -5.56 -4.59 9.02
N CYS A 78 -5.08 -4.99 7.86
CA CYS A 78 -3.68 -5.27 7.61
C CYS A 78 -3.22 -4.66 6.29
N PHE A 79 -2.01 -4.13 6.27
CA PHE A 79 -1.36 -3.65 5.07
C PHE A 79 -0.48 -4.73 4.44
N GLU A 80 -0.79 -5.17 3.23
CA GLU A 80 0.07 -6.07 2.43
C GLU A 80 1.30 -5.30 1.90
N MET A 81 2.35 -5.29 2.72
CA MET A 81 3.54 -4.44 2.60
C MET A 81 4.27 -4.52 1.25
N ASP A 82 4.07 -5.61 0.50
CA ASP A 82 4.73 -5.84 -0.79
C ASP A 82 3.78 -5.72 -2.00
N LYS A 83 2.49 -5.49 -1.75
CA LYS A 83 1.46 -5.34 -2.77
C LYS A 83 0.87 -3.95 -2.82
N GLY A 84 0.98 -3.17 -1.73
CA GLY A 84 0.46 -1.81 -1.66
C GLY A 84 -1.05 -1.79 -1.51
N MET A 85 -1.59 -2.59 -0.61
CA MET A 85 -3.02 -2.54 -0.30
C MET A 85 -3.33 -2.97 1.11
N GLU A 86 -4.32 -2.33 1.71
CA GLU A 86 -4.98 -2.73 2.94
C GLU A 86 -6.09 -3.76 2.66
N THR A 87 -6.19 -4.75 3.52
CA THR A 87 -7.22 -5.78 3.47
C THR A 87 -7.41 -6.41 4.85
N ILE A 88 -8.55 -7.05 5.06
CA ILE A 88 -8.84 -7.78 6.29
C ILE A 88 -8.20 -9.16 6.28
N TYR A 89 -7.57 -9.53 7.38
CA TYR A 89 -7.06 -10.87 7.66
C TYR A 89 -7.67 -11.43 8.95
N LYS A 90 -7.95 -12.74 8.96
CA LYS A 90 -8.27 -13.47 10.19
C LYS A 90 -6.99 -13.95 10.87
N SER A 91 -6.98 -14.07 12.20
CA SER A 91 -5.84 -14.61 12.97
C SER A 91 -5.31 -15.95 12.41
N LYS A 92 -6.21 -16.86 12.02
CA LYS A 92 -5.87 -18.15 11.37
C LYS A 92 -5.13 -18.05 10.03
N GLN A 93 -5.07 -16.87 9.43
CA GLN A 93 -4.35 -16.59 8.19
C GLN A 93 -2.97 -15.95 8.44
N LEU A 94 -2.65 -15.64 9.69
CA LEU A 94 -1.45 -14.93 10.11
C LEU A 94 -0.46 -15.87 10.79
N TYR A 95 0.81 -15.74 10.44
CA TYR A 95 1.87 -16.64 10.88
C TYR A 95 3.10 -15.84 11.30
N GLU A 96 3.79 -16.32 12.32
CA GLU A 96 5.07 -15.77 12.74
C GLU A 96 6.08 -15.82 11.60
N LEU A 97 6.84 -14.74 11.43
CA LEU A 97 7.95 -14.69 10.48
C LEU A 97 9.29 -14.61 11.22
N PRO A 98 10.34 -15.25 10.70
CA PRO A 98 11.69 -15.01 11.18
C PRO A 98 12.10 -13.56 10.89
N GLU A 99 12.96 -13.02 11.75
CA GLU A 99 13.43 -11.63 11.68
C GLU A 99 13.99 -11.26 10.30
N GLU A 100 14.69 -12.18 9.63
CA GLU A 100 15.22 -11.95 8.28
C GLU A 100 14.14 -11.64 7.22
N LEU A 101 12.94 -12.21 7.35
CA LEU A 101 11.83 -11.94 6.43
C LEU A 101 11.09 -10.66 6.81
N ILE A 102 11.05 -10.33 8.10
CA ILE A 102 10.48 -9.08 8.61
C ILE A 102 11.35 -7.89 8.15
N ALA A 103 12.67 -7.99 8.32
CA ALA A 103 13.63 -6.92 8.07
C ALA A 103 13.82 -6.57 6.58
N PHE A 104 13.36 -7.42 5.64
CA PHE A 104 13.43 -7.10 4.23
C PHE A 104 12.64 -5.81 3.90
N PRO A 105 13.15 -4.88 3.10
CA PRO A 105 12.44 -3.62 2.83
C PRO A 105 11.03 -3.85 2.27
N ALA A 106 10.05 -3.07 2.73
CA ALA A 106 8.70 -3.08 2.18
C ALA A 106 8.74 -2.76 0.68
N ARG A 107 7.92 -3.44 -0.12
CA ARG A 107 7.84 -3.20 -1.58
C ARG A 107 6.66 -2.35 -1.99
N SER A 108 6.06 -1.67 -1.04
CA SER A 108 5.12 -0.59 -1.28
C SER A 108 5.17 0.43 -0.14
N VAL A 109 4.69 1.64 -0.44
CA VAL A 109 4.68 2.77 0.48
C VAL A 109 3.34 3.50 0.34
N HIS A 110 2.80 3.98 1.46
CA HIS A 110 1.67 4.89 1.47
C HIS A 110 2.12 6.25 0.92
N ALA A 111 1.28 6.91 0.13
CA ALA A 111 1.63 8.11 -0.57
C ALA A 111 0.45 9.08 -0.74
N SER A 112 0.80 10.33 -1.01
CA SER A 112 -0.10 11.43 -1.34
C SER A 112 0.48 12.28 -2.46
N LEU A 113 -0.40 12.96 -3.20
CA LEU A 113 -0.03 13.95 -4.19
C LEU A 113 0.38 15.25 -3.49
N TYR A 114 1.51 15.80 -3.91
CA TYR A 114 2.04 17.06 -3.40
C TYR A 114 1.37 18.27 -4.09
N GLY A 115 1.25 19.38 -3.35
CA GLY A 115 0.92 20.69 -3.94
C GLY A 115 -0.55 20.88 -4.37
N ILE A 116 -1.47 20.03 -3.91
CA ILE A 116 -2.90 20.17 -4.22
C ILE A 116 -3.77 20.13 -2.96
N THR A 117 -4.93 20.78 -3.03
CA THR A 117 -5.93 20.82 -1.95
C THR A 117 -7.34 20.58 -2.49
N PRO A 118 -8.28 20.13 -1.65
CA PRO A 118 -9.66 19.98 -2.06
C PRO A 118 -10.29 21.32 -2.42
N LYS A 119 -11.24 21.35 -3.37
CA LYS A 119 -11.90 22.58 -3.81
C LYS A 119 -12.48 23.45 -2.69
N ASN A 120 -13.04 22.81 -1.68
CA ASN A 120 -13.67 23.46 -0.53
C ASN A 120 -12.73 23.61 0.68
N ASN A 121 -11.43 23.30 0.51
CA ASN A 121 -10.40 23.27 1.55
C ASN A 121 -10.72 22.35 2.75
N LYS A 122 -11.64 21.39 2.58
CA LYS A 122 -12.06 20.46 3.64
C LYS A 122 -11.90 19.01 3.22
N GLU A 123 -12.57 18.61 2.14
CA GLU A 123 -12.73 17.21 1.76
C GLU A 123 -12.63 17.05 0.25
N TRP A 124 -11.94 15.98 -0.18
CA TRP A 124 -11.86 15.60 -1.59
C TRP A 124 -13.26 15.26 -2.11
N THR A 125 -13.68 15.90 -3.19
CA THR A 125 -14.98 15.60 -3.78
C THR A 125 -14.95 14.22 -4.44
N MET A 126 -16.10 13.57 -4.53
CA MET A 126 -16.21 12.25 -5.14
C MET A 126 -15.74 12.27 -6.60
N GLU A 127 -16.04 13.35 -7.33
CA GLU A 127 -15.60 13.53 -8.72
C GLU A 127 -14.07 13.56 -8.83
N ALA A 128 -13.39 14.25 -7.92
CA ALA A 128 -11.93 14.31 -7.91
C ALA A 128 -11.31 12.94 -7.58
N ILE A 129 -11.91 12.18 -6.65
CA ILE A 129 -11.45 10.83 -6.29
C ILE A 129 -11.64 9.88 -7.47
N MET A 130 -12.82 9.87 -8.10
CA MET A 130 -13.13 9.00 -9.23
C MET A 130 -12.23 9.31 -10.43
N GLU A 131 -12.04 10.58 -10.75
CA GLU A 131 -11.12 10.99 -11.83
C GLU A 131 -9.70 10.52 -11.54
N LEU A 132 -9.20 10.75 -10.32
CA LEU A 132 -7.87 10.30 -9.91
C LEU A 132 -7.75 8.78 -10.04
N GLU A 133 -8.70 8.03 -9.49
CA GLU A 133 -8.69 6.57 -9.53
C GLU A 133 -8.63 6.07 -10.98
N GLN A 134 -9.48 6.60 -11.87
CA GLN A 134 -9.45 6.26 -13.29
C GLN A 134 -8.12 6.63 -13.96
N LYS A 135 -7.53 7.77 -13.57
CA LYS A 135 -6.31 8.31 -14.17
C LYS A 135 -5.05 7.57 -13.74
N ILE A 136 -5.02 6.97 -12.55
CA ILE A 136 -3.76 6.41 -12.00
C ILE A 136 -3.85 4.98 -11.45
N CYS A 137 -5.02 4.50 -11.05
CA CYS A 137 -5.14 3.23 -10.33
C CYS A 137 -4.71 2.05 -11.21
N GLU A 138 -3.89 1.15 -10.66
CA GLU A 138 -3.26 0.05 -11.38
C GLU A 138 -2.38 0.46 -12.58
N LEU A 139 -2.03 1.74 -12.73
CA LEU A 139 -1.14 2.21 -13.79
C LEU A 139 0.30 2.34 -13.31
N LYS A 140 1.22 2.30 -14.26
CA LYS A 140 2.62 2.63 -14.00
C LYS A 140 2.73 4.15 -13.90
N ALA A 141 3.42 4.61 -12.87
CA ALA A 141 3.73 6.01 -12.67
C ALA A 141 5.23 6.21 -12.48
N GLU A 142 5.76 7.26 -13.08
CA GLU A 142 7.02 7.84 -12.65
C GLU A 142 6.75 8.72 -11.43
N VAL A 143 7.63 8.65 -10.45
CA VAL A 143 7.48 9.37 -9.18
C VAL A 143 8.58 10.41 -9.13
N ILE A 144 8.20 11.68 -9.03
CA ILE A 144 9.13 12.82 -8.99
C ILE A 144 8.87 13.71 -7.77
N ASN A 145 9.87 14.49 -7.38
CA ASN A 145 9.93 15.34 -6.19
C ASN A 145 9.31 14.69 -4.95
N MET A 146 10.04 13.71 -4.43
CA MET A 146 9.64 12.92 -3.27
C MET A 146 10.02 13.63 -1.96
N GLU A 147 9.06 13.78 -1.07
CA GLU A 147 9.26 14.23 0.31
C GLU A 147 8.64 13.21 1.27
N PHE A 148 9.38 12.76 2.26
CA PHE A 148 8.85 11.85 3.27
C PHE A 148 8.26 12.62 4.45
N ASP A 149 6.95 12.44 4.68
CA ASP A 149 6.28 12.97 5.87
C ASP A 149 6.48 11.99 7.03
N GLN A 150 7.39 12.33 7.94
CA GLN A 150 7.70 11.49 9.10
C GLN A 150 6.51 11.35 10.06
N GLN A 151 5.62 12.36 10.15
CA GLN A 151 4.49 12.33 11.07
C GLN A 151 3.40 11.39 10.57
N LYS A 152 3.15 11.40 9.25
CA LYS A 152 2.14 10.55 8.61
C LYS A 152 2.69 9.21 8.12
N ASN A 153 4.01 9.02 8.19
CA ASN A 153 4.71 7.84 7.67
C ASN A 153 4.34 7.55 6.20
N HIS A 154 4.31 8.59 5.36
CA HIS A 154 3.95 8.46 3.95
C HIS A 154 4.84 9.31 3.03
N LEU A 155 4.78 9.02 1.74
CA LEU A 155 5.49 9.75 0.71
C LEU A 155 4.58 10.83 0.09
N LYS A 156 4.99 12.09 0.14
CA LYS A 156 4.41 13.12 -0.73
C LYS A 156 5.19 13.13 -2.05
N CYS A 157 4.49 13.16 -3.16
CA CYS A 157 5.13 13.09 -4.47
C CYS A 157 4.28 13.73 -5.58
N PHE A 158 4.90 13.96 -6.73
CA PHE A 158 4.16 14.09 -7.98
C PHE A 158 4.25 12.78 -8.76
N LEU A 159 3.20 12.50 -9.51
CA LEU A 159 3.11 11.33 -10.37
C LEU A 159 3.03 11.80 -11.82
N ILE A 160 3.82 11.15 -12.68
CA ILE A 160 3.66 11.21 -14.13
C ILE A 160 3.11 9.87 -14.59
N VAL A 161 1.94 9.88 -15.21
CA VAL A 161 1.30 8.71 -15.82
C VAL A 161 1.07 9.02 -17.29
N ASP A 162 1.55 8.14 -18.19
CA ASP A 162 1.47 8.31 -19.64
C ASP A 162 1.96 9.70 -20.12
N ASN A 163 3.08 10.16 -19.56
CA ASN A 163 3.70 11.47 -19.80
C ASN A 163 2.87 12.69 -19.35
N VAL A 164 1.84 12.49 -18.53
CA VAL A 164 1.01 13.56 -17.98
C VAL A 164 1.28 13.69 -16.48
N ASN A 165 1.59 14.91 -16.03
CA ASN A 165 1.60 15.22 -14.61
C ASN A 165 0.17 15.16 -14.06
N VAL A 166 -0.05 14.28 -13.09
CA VAL A 166 -1.38 14.01 -12.52
C VAL A 166 -1.91 15.23 -11.77
N CYS A 167 -1.07 15.97 -11.05
CA CYS A 167 -1.51 17.17 -10.33
C CYS A 167 -1.96 18.25 -11.32
N ASP A 168 -1.17 18.51 -12.36
CA ASP A 168 -1.49 19.51 -13.39
C ASP A 168 -2.82 19.15 -14.09
N HIS A 169 -2.99 17.88 -14.48
CA HIS A 169 -4.26 17.40 -15.07
C HIS A 169 -5.46 17.67 -14.16
N LEU A 170 -5.35 17.36 -12.85
CA LEU A 170 -6.45 17.57 -11.92
C LEU A 170 -6.76 19.06 -11.70
N ILE A 171 -5.74 19.92 -11.68
CA ILE A 171 -5.90 21.37 -11.52
C ILE A 171 -6.54 21.98 -12.78
N GLU A 172 -6.01 21.68 -13.96
CA GLU A 172 -6.45 22.23 -15.24
C GLU A 172 -7.90 21.85 -15.59
N ASN A 173 -8.31 20.63 -15.22
CA ASN A 173 -9.69 20.17 -15.39
C ASN A 173 -10.59 20.60 -14.23
N GLY A 174 -10.05 21.36 -13.26
CA GLY A 174 -10.79 21.90 -12.15
C GLY A 174 -11.39 20.81 -11.28
N PHE A 175 -10.64 19.76 -10.93
CA PHE A 175 -11.03 18.78 -9.91
C PHE A 175 -10.52 19.19 -8.53
N VAL A 176 -9.36 19.84 -8.47
CA VAL A 176 -8.67 20.25 -7.24
C VAL A 176 -8.13 21.67 -7.37
N ASN A 177 -7.69 22.27 -6.25
CA ASN A 177 -6.97 23.54 -6.25
C ASN A 177 -5.46 23.28 -6.16
N ALA A 178 -4.65 24.19 -6.71
CA ALA A 178 -3.22 24.26 -6.38
C ALA A 178 -3.06 24.76 -4.94
N ASN A 179 -2.09 24.19 -4.22
CA ASN A 179 -1.69 24.71 -2.92
C ASN A 179 -0.65 25.80 -3.14
N GLU A 180 -0.95 27.03 -2.73
CA GLU A 180 -0.05 28.20 -2.80
C GLU A 180 1.15 28.06 -1.85
#